data_AF-A0A645B7P4-F1
#
_entry.id   AF-A0A645B7P4-F1
#
_cell.length_a   1.000
_cell.length_b   1.000
_cell.length_c   1.000
_cell.angle_alpha   90.00
_cell.angle_beta   90.00
_cell.angle_gamma   90.00
#
_symmetry.space_group_name_H-M   'P 1'
#
loop_
_entity.id
_entity.type
_entity.pdbx_description
1 polymer ?
#
loop_
_entity_poly.entity_id
_entity_poly.type
_entity_poly.pdbx_seq_one_letter_code
_entity_poly.pdbx_strand_id
1 'polypeptide(L)' 'MGVREKLLFAAGGTQVEGDRAKEAGADAGFGRGTHGNHVATFLVKERDRRAKE' A
#
# COMPACT_ATOMS: atom_id res chain seq x y z
N MET A 1 -20.00 8.66 3.06
CA MET A 1 -19.26 8.20 4.27
C MET A 1 -18.60 6.88 3.94
N GLY A 2 -17.31 6.71 4.24
CA GLY A 2 -16.57 5.47 3.98
C GLY A 2 -15.38 5.34 4.94
N VAL A 3 -14.75 4.16 4.96
CA VAL A 3 -13.60 3.85 5.83
C VAL A 3 -12.24 4.09 5.15
N ARG A 4 -12.22 4.50 3.88
CA ARG A 4 -11.00 4.55 3.05
C ARG A 4 -9.88 5.37 3.67
N GLU A 5 -10.21 6.52 4.25
CA GLU A 5 -9.24 7.42 4.90
C GLU A 5 -8.66 6.83 6.20
N LYS A 6 -9.37 5.88 6.81
CA LYS A 6 -8.99 5.24 8.08
C LYS A 6 -8.13 4.00 7.88
N LEU A 7 -7.91 3.57 6.64
CA LEU A 7 -7.25 2.32 6.31
C LEU A 7 -6.03 2.55 5.39
N LEU A 8 -5.03 1.70 5.56
CA LEU A 8 -3.99 1.48 4.57
C LEU A 8 -4.46 0.38 3.62
N PHE A 9 -4.51 0.69 2.33
CA PHE A 9 -4.91 -0.23 1.28
C PHE A 9 -3.72 -0.58 0.40
N ALA A 10 -3.23 -1.81 0.52
CA ALA A 10 -2.17 -2.36 -0.32
C ALA A 10 -2.74 -3.38 -1.30
N ALA A 11 -2.40 -3.26 -2.58
CA ALA A 11 -2.77 -4.22 -3.62
C ALA A 11 -1.56 -5.11 -3.96
N GLY A 12 -1.78 -6.40 -4.22
CA GLY A 12 -0.70 -7.33 -4.52
C GLY A 12 -1.08 -8.40 -5.53
N GLY A 13 -0.10 -8.88 -6.30
CA GLY A 13 -0.29 -9.95 -7.26
C GLY A 13 0.83 -10.01 -8.29
N THR A 14 0.96 -11.15 -8.95
CA THR A 14 2.03 -11.41 -9.92
C THR A 14 2.07 -10.41 -11.08
N GLN A 15 0.90 -9.86 -11.47
CA GLN A 15 0.73 -8.89 -12.56
C GLN A 15 0.42 -7.47 -12.06
N VAL A 16 0.64 -7.20 -10.77
CA VAL A 16 0.41 -5.87 -10.19
C VAL A 16 1.65 -5.01 -10.40
N GLU A 17 1.47 -3.88 -11.08
CA GLU A 17 2.46 -2.82 -11.18
C GLU A 17 2.17 -1.74 -10.13
N GLY A 18 3.23 -1.22 -9.50
CA GLY A 18 3.12 -0.30 -8.37
C GLY A 18 2.35 0.98 -8.70
N ASP A 19 2.60 1.57 -9.86
CA ASP A 19 1.98 2.85 -10.25
C ASP A 19 0.50 2.66 -10.63
N ARG A 20 0.17 1.60 -11.37
CA ARG A 20 -1.22 1.26 -11.72
C ARG A 20 -2.07 0.96 -10.50
N ALA A 21 -1.49 0.32 -9.47
CA ALA A 21 -2.18 0.10 -8.21
C ALA A 21 -2.53 1.43 -7.50
N LYS A 22 -1.63 2.41 -7.53
CA LYS A 22 -1.86 3.74 -6.95
C LYS A 22 -2.91 4.52 -7.72
N GLU A 23 -2.85 4.50 -9.06
CA GLU A 23 -3.88 5.10 -9.92
C GLU A 23 -5.27 4.51 -9.64
N ALA A 24 -5.34 3.22 -9.33
CA ALA A 24 -6.56 2.52 -8.94
C ALA A 24 -7.01 2.77 -7.48
N GLY A 25 -6.30 3.61 -6.72
CA GLY A 25 -6.68 4.03 -5.37
C GLY A 25 -6.05 3.25 -4.23
N ALA A 26 -5.06 2.39 -4.49
CA ALA A 26 -4.22 1.79 -3.45
C ALA A 26 -3.16 2.77 -2.94
N ASP A 27 -2.74 2.61 -1.69
CA ASP A 27 -1.63 3.35 -1.11
C ASP A 27 -0.27 2.77 -1.57
N ALA A 28 -0.24 1.47 -1.90
CA ALA A 28 0.90 0.80 -2.53
C ALA A 28 0.47 -0.44 -3.35
N GLY A 29 1.28 -0.75 -4.37
CA GLY A 29 1.18 -1.96 -5.17
C GLY A 29 2.40 -2.86 -5.01
N PHE A 30 2.19 -4.17 -4.93
CA PHE A 30 3.23 -5.18 -4.72
C PHE A 30 3.20 -6.28 -5.79
N GLY A 31 4.20 -6.27 -6.65
CA GLY A 31 4.34 -7.21 -7.76
C GLY A 31 5.10 -8.50 -7.40
N ARG A 32 5.46 -9.27 -8.43
CA ARG A 32 6.33 -10.46 -8.33
C ARG A 32 7.65 -10.13 -7.63
N GLY A 33 8.12 -11.01 -6.75
CA GLY A 33 9.35 -10.81 -5.97
C GLY A 33 9.18 -9.97 -4.70
N THR A 34 7.95 -9.54 -4.40
CA THR A 34 7.67 -8.92 -3.10
C THR A 34 7.68 -9.96 -1.99
N HIS A 35 8.35 -9.63 -0.87
CA HIS A 35 8.37 -10.41 0.35
C HIS A 35 7.69 -9.66 1.51
N GLY A 36 7.38 -10.37 2.59
CA GLY A 36 6.62 -9.81 3.72
C GLY A 36 7.28 -8.59 4.37
N ASN A 37 8.61 -8.54 4.41
CA ASN A 37 9.36 -7.38 4.91
C ASN A 37 9.13 -6.11 4.07
N HIS A 38 8.93 -6.22 2.75
CA HIS A 38 8.62 -5.06 1.91
C HIS A 38 7.24 -4.48 2.27
N VAL A 39 6.24 -5.35 2.43
CA VAL A 39 4.87 -4.95 2.80
C VAL A 39 4.85 -4.39 4.22
N ALA A 40 5.49 -5.07 5.18
CA ALA A 40 5.57 -4.62 6.57
C ALA A 40 6.28 -3.26 6.68
N THR A 41 7.38 -3.06 5.96
CA THR A 41 8.11 -1.79 5.90
C THR A 41 7.23 -0.66 5.38
N PHE A 42 6.45 -0.92 4.32
CA PHE A 42 5.47 0.04 3.82
C PHE A 42 4.42 0.39 4.88
N LEU A 43 3.80 -0.62 5.51
CA LEU A 43 2.73 -0.41 6.48
C LEU A 43 3.17 0.46 7.66
N VAL A 44 4.34 0.18 8.25
CA VAL A 44 4.82 0.96 9.42
C VAL A 44 5.21 2.38 9.02
N LYS A 45 5.93 2.57 7.91
CA LYS A 45 6.36 3.89 7.46
C LYS A 45 5.17 4.76 7.06
N GLU A 46 4.22 4.19 6.34
CA GLU A 46 3.05 4.92 5.84
C GLU A 46 2.09 5.27 6.98
N ARG A 47 1.88 4.36 7.95
CA ARG A 47 1.16 4.68 9.19
C ARG A 47 1.81 5.83 9.94
N ASP A 48 3.12 5.77 10.15
CA ASP A 48 3.86 6.79 10.91
C ASP A 48 3.88 8.14 10.20
N ARG A 49 3.88 8.15 8.85
CA ARG A 49 3.72 9.37 8.05
C ARG A 49 2.36 10.01 8.30
N ARG A 50 1.27 9.24 8.18
CA ARG A 50 -0.11 9.72 8.38
C ARG A 50 -0.40 10.17 9.82
N ALA A 51 0.27 9.59 10.81
CA ALA A 51 0.11 9.98 12.20
C ALA A 51 0.79 11.31 12.56
N LYS A 52 1.71 11.79 11.71
CA LYS A 52 2.44 13.06 11.89
C LYS A 52 1.84 14.21 11.07
N GLU A 53 0.93 13.90 10.16
CA GLU A 53 0.13 14.85 9.38
C GLU A 53 -1.13 15.25 10.15
#